data_AF-A0A8T3YAR1-F1
#
_entry.id   AF-A0A8T3YAR1-F1
#
_cell.length_a   1.000
_cell.length_b   1.000
_cell.length_c   1.000
_cell.angle_alpha   90.00
_cell.angle_beta   90.00
_cell.angle_gamma   90.00
#
_symmetry.space_group_name_H-M   'P 1'
#
loop_
_entity.id
_entity.type
_entity.pdbx_description
1 polymer ?
#
loop_
_entity_poly.entity_id
_entity_poly.type
_entity_poly.pdbx_seq_one_letter_code
_entity_poly.pdbx_strand_id
1 'polypeptide(L)'
;MENLIIYDVIGDVMRRKTRSVARVPAQVPADNVSVQQGASWLAICAMVLGLVPILAMFFKYLPGLEKLPNSIQMVLFIILIALYLLGPFFALAAIVLGVLAFRQGSRLGIVGIVVGILAFLFLLQDMLAIGIPLIELLFTQPAQPSPELIAKAELVMTPGMEIVADTAHGKLVIGAGEGTERTYSWDDSRCVRKAVHWPRSDRWYGSLGMYDPAIRGTSCQVYHAVAEEAQMHFQSVPEAQAWLAGRREPLAEQYLRLGSFSEVVYSDTGLVVDWTKASRTTEARELIPGQFSMDFNVWQILINGNKPDKLEGSRNDKITVS
;
A
#
# COMPACT_ATOMS: atom_id res chain seq x y z
N MET A 1 -37.31 -43.76 36.91
CA MET A 1 -37.95 -43.33 38.16
C MET A 1 -37.15 -42.12 38.62
N GLU A 2 -37.57 -40.87 38.55
CA GLU A 2 -38.87 -40.27 38.30
C GLU A 2 -38.65 -38.92 37.61
N ASN A 3 -39.57 -38.57 36.73
CA ASN A 3 -39.79 -37.23 36.19
C ASN A 3 -40.66 -36.43 37.17
N LEU A 4 -40.85 -35.14 36.87
CA LEU A 4 -41.77 -34.17 37.50
C LEU A 4 -41.27 -33.55 38.81
N ILE A 5 -40.74 -32.32 38.76
CA ILE A 5 -41.34 -31.11 39.37
C ILE A 5 -40.75 -29.88 38.64
N ILE A 6 -41.26 -29.57 37.45
CA ILE A 6 -41.09 -28.25 36.83
C ILE A 6 -42.49 -27.87 36.37
N TYR A 7 -43.30 -27.26 37.23
CA TYR A 7 -44.47 -26.42 36.90
C TYR A 7 -45.12 -25.94 38.20
N ASP A 8 -44.50 -24.99 38.91
CA ASP A 8 -45.23 -24.23 39.95
C ASP A 8 -44.72 -22.80 40.21
N VAL A 9 -43.96 -22.21 39.28
CA VAL A 9 -43.41 -20.85 39.46
C VAL A 9 -43.97 -19.83 38.44
N ILE A 10 -44.77 -20.26 37.47
CA ILE A 10 -45.28 -19.38 36.40
C ILE A 10 -46.75 -18.92 36.66
N GLY A 11 -47.42 -19.48 37.66
CA GLY A 11 -48.84 -19.17 37.96
C GLY A 11 -49.10 -17.93 38.82
N ASP A 12 -48.10 -17.42 39.55
CA ASP A 12 -48.30 -16.41 40.60
C ASP A 12 -47.86 -14.99 40.19
N VAL A 13 -47.15 -14.85 39.07
CA VAL A 13 -46.75 -13.55 38.51
C VAL A 13 -47.85 -12.92 37.64
N MET A 14 -48.80 -13.72 37.13
CA MET A 14 -49.87 -13.26 36.24
C MET A 14 -51.15 -12.81 36.98
N ARG A 15 -51.23 -12.93 38.31
CA ARG A 15 -52.47 -12.64 39.08
C ARG A 15 -52.49 -11.34 39.88
N ARG A 16 -51.44 -10.50 39.81
CA ARG A 16 -51.39 -9.16 40.46
C ARG A 16 -51.49 -8.00 39.47
N LYS A 17 -52.41 -8.06 38.51
CA LYS A 17 -52.66 -6.92 37.59
C LYS A 17 -54.13 -6.61 37.34
N THR A 18 -54.96 -6.66 38.38
CA THR A 18 -56.31 -6.09 38.36
C THR A 18 -56.72 -5.62 39.75
N ARG A 19 -56.32 -4.39 40.11
CA ARG A 19 -57.06 -3.41 40.94
C ARG A 19 -56.12 -2.33 41.45
N SER A 20 -56.04 -1.22 40.72
CA SER A 20 -56.01 0.11 41.34
C SER A 20 -56.50 1.12 40.31
N VAL A 21 -57.80 1.39 40.33
CA VAL A 21 -58.35 2.64 39.82
C VAL A 21 -57.88 3.70 40.82
N ALA A 22 -56.77 4.35 40.50
CA ALA A 22 -56.23 5.47 41.25
C ALA A 22 -56.15 6.68 40.32
N ARG A 23 -56.69 7.79 40.83
CA ARG A 23 -56.74 9.16 40.29
C ARG A 23 -55.71 9.46 39.20
N VAL A 24 -56.20 9.99 38.09
CA VAL A 24 -55.43 10.79 37.13
C VAL A 24 -54.68 11.87 37.91
N PRO A 25 -53.33 11.82 38.02
CA PRO A 25 -52.60 12.96 38.53
C PRO A 25 -52.69 14.08 37.50
N ALA A 26 -52.87 15.30 38.01
CA ALA A 26 -52.88 16.53 37.25
C ALA A 26 -51.75 16.56 36.22
N GLN A 27 -52.02 17.15 35.05
CA GLN A 27 -51.05 17.46 34.01
C GLN A 27 -49.73 17.88 34.64
N VAL A 28 -48.75 16.97 34.58
CA VAL A 28 -47.35 17.32 34.79
C VAL A 28 -47.04 18.33 33.68
N PRO A 29 -46.63 19.57 34.00
CA PRO A 29 -46.22 20.50 32.96
C PRO A 29 -45.14 19.82 32.15
N ALA A 30 -45.36 19.67 30.84
CA ALA A 30 -44.38 19.09 29.94
C ALA A 30 -43.05 19.80 30.18
N ASP A 31 -42.08 19.08 30.73
CA ASP A 31 -40.79 19.63 31.10
C ASP A 31 -40.16 20.28 29.86
N ASN A 32 -40.06 21.61 29.88
CA ASN A 32 -39.41 22.42 28.85
C ASN A 32 -37.92 22.04 28.62
N VAL A 33 -37.40 21.12 29.44
CA VAL A 33 -36.05 20.56 29.36
C VAL A 33 -35.80 19.80 28.04
N SER A 34 -36.81 19.11 27.48
CA SER A 34 -36.60 18.29 26.27
C SER A 34 -36.44 19.12 24.99
N VAL A 35 -37.11 20.28 24.91
CA VAL A 35 -37.05 21.17 23.75
C VAL A 35 -35.74 21.98 23.74
N GLN A 36 -35.29 22.40 24.92
CA GLN A 36 -34.06 23.18 25.05
C GLN A 36 -32.81 22.33 24.77
N GLN A 37 -32.80 21.06 25.20
CA GLN A 37 -31.72 20.12 24.86
C GLN A 37 -31.67 19.79 23.37
N GLY A 38 -32.81 19.62 22.70
CA GLY A 38 -32.86 19.39 21.24
C GLY A 38 -32.31 20.57 20.43
N ALA A 39 -32.58 21.81 20.87
CA ALA A 39 -32.05 23.01 20.22
C ALA A 39 -30.51 23.13 20.35
N SER A 40 -29.94 22.74 21.50
CA SER A 40 -28.49 22.73 21.71
C SER A 40 -27.77 21.73 20.79
N TRP A 41 -28.32 20.53 20.60
CA TRP A 41 -27.74 19.54 19.70
C TRP A 41 -27.78 19.96 18.23
N LEU A 42 -28.88 20.57 17.77
CA LEU A 42 -28.98 21.12 16.42
C LEU A 42 -27.94 22.23 16.16
N ALA A 43 -27.70 23.09 17.14
CA ALA A 43 -26.68 24.14 17.05
C ALA A 43 -25.26 23.55 16.97
N ILE A 44 -24.96 22.52 17.75
CA ILE A 44 -23.66 21.82 17.70
C ILE A 44 -23.47 21.13 16.35
N CYS A 45 -24.47 20.41 15.85
CA CYS A 45 -24.41 19.77 14.52
C CYS A 45 -24.21 20.82 13.41
N ALA A 46 -24.90 21.96 13.48
CA ALA A 46 -24.73 23.04 12.50
C ALA A 46 -23.32 23.67 12.57
N MET A 47 -22.74 23.86 13.75
CA MET A 47 -21.37 24.36 13.89
C MET A 47 -20.34 23.37 13.33
N VAL A 48 -20.48 22.08 13.64
CA VAL A 48 -19.58 21.04 13.12
C VAL A 48 -19.70 20.94 11.59
N LEU A 49 -20.92 20.93 11.05
CA LEU A 49 -21.17 20.90 9.60
C LEU A 49 -20.65 22.16 8.89
N GLY A 50 -20.69 23.33 9.53
CA GLY A 50 -20.12 24.56 8.99
C GLY A 50 -18.59 24.62 9.02
N LEU A 51 -17.96 23.98 10.01
CA LEU A 51 -16.49 23.95 10.16
C LEU A 51 -15.79 23.03 9.17
N VAL A 52 -16.42 21.92 8.76
CA VAL A 52 -15.83 20.96 7.81
C VAL A 52 -15.45 21.60 6.46
N PRO A 53 -16.32 22.34 5.74
CA PRO A 53 -15.95 22.97 4.48
C PRO A 53 -14.94 24.11 4.65
N ILE A 54 -14.94 24.80 5.80
CA ILE A 54 -13.94 25.83 6.13
C ILE A 54 -12.56 25.20 6.31
N LEU A 55 -12.47 24.09 7.05
CA LEU A 55 -11.24 23.34 7.23
C LEU A 55 -10.75 22.76 5.90
N ALA A 56 -11.63 22.18 5.08
CA ALA A 56 -11.28 21.66 3.76
C ALA A 56 -10.74 22.76 2.82
N MET A 57 -11.33 23.97 2.85
CA MET A 57 -10.77 25.13 2.15
C MET A 57 -9.41 25.53 2.69
N PHE A 58 -9.24 25.57 4.01
CA PHE A 58 -7.95 25.87 4.63
C PHE A 58 -6.85 24.90 4.15
N PHE A 59 -7.14 23.61 4.05
CA PHE A 59 -6.17 22.63 3.54
C PHE A 59 -5.88 22.77 2.04
N LYS A 60 -6.91 23.08 1.23
CA LYS A 60 -6.74 23.25 -0.22
C LYS A 60 -5.94 24.51 -0.58
N TYR A 61 -5.99 25.54 0.26
CA TYR A 61 -5.43 26.86 -0.04
C TYR A 61 -4.29 27.30 0.88
N LEU A 62 -3.78 26.43 1.77
CA LEU A 62 -2.56 26.73 2.53
C LEU A 62 -1.31 26.38 1.70
N PRO A 63 -0.61 27.36 1.11
CA PRO A 63 0.73 27.11 0.57
C PRO A 63 1.67 26.67 1.70
N GLY A 64 2.47 25.62 1.46
CA GLY A 64 3.51 25.18 2.38
C GLY A 64 3.16 23.99 3.28
N LEU A 65 2.00 23.35 3.13
CA LEU A 65 1.72 22.05 3.77
C LEU A 65 2.77 20.99 3.39
N GLU A 66 3.29 21.07 2.16
CA GLU A 66 4.40 20.27 1.64
C GLU A 66 5.70 20.41 2.45
N LYS A 67 5.86 21.50 3.24
CA LYS A 67 7.04 21.74 4.08
C LYS A 67 6.94 21.10 5.46
N LEU A 68 5.78 20.54 5.83
CA LEU A 68 5.62 19.84 7.10
C LEU A 68 6.30 18.47 7.05
N PRO A 69 6.78 17.94 8.18
CA PRO A 69 7.23 16.55 8.28
C PRO A 69 6.16 15.55 7.82
N ASN A 70 6.56 14.48 7.13
CA ASN A 70 5.65 13.46 6.58
C ASN A 70 4.68 12.87 7.62
N SER A 71 5.11 12.74 8.88
CA SER A 71 4.25 12.25 9.97
C SER A 71 3.08 13.19 10.27
N ILE A 72 3.31 14.51 10.21
CA ILE A 72 2.26 15.51 10.43
C ILE A 72 1.32 15.55 9.23
N GLN A 73 1.85 15.50 8.00
CA GLN A 73 1.04 15.44 6.79
C GLN A 73 0.10 14.22 6.81
N MET A 74 0.61 13.05 7.23
CA MET A 74 -0.19 11.83 7.35
C MET A 74 -1.30 11.94 8.40
N VAL A 75 -1.04 12.52 9.57
CA VAL A 75 -2.07 12.72 10.60
C VAL A 75 -3.16 13.68 10.13
N LEU A 76 -2.78 14.79 9.48
CA LEU A 76 -3.74 15.76 8.93
C LEU A 76 -4.60 15.12 7.84
N PHE A 77 -4.01 14.28 6.99
CA PHE A 77 -4.72 13.51 5.97
C PHE A 77 -5.74 12.55 6.58
N ILE A 78 -5.37 11.82 7.65
CA ILE A 78 -6.29 10.93 8.37
C ILE A 78 -7.45 11.70 9.00
N ILE A 79 -7.17 12.84 9.64
CA ILE A 79 -8.21 13.71 10.23
C ILE A 79 -9.16 14.21 9.14
N LEU A 80 -8.63 14.63 8.00
CA LEU A 80 -9.42 15.09 6.87
C LEU A 80 -10.36 13.99 6.35
N ILE A 81 -9.84 12.77 6.16
CA ILE A 81 -10.65 11.59 5.80
C ILE A 81 -11.74 11.33 6.85
N ALA A 82 -11.40 11.35 8.13
CA ALA A 82 -12.36 11.10 9.20
C ALA A 82 -13.49 12.15 9.23
N LEU A 83 -13.16 13.43 9.13
CA LEU A 83 -14.15 14.52 9.05
C LEU A 83 -15.06 14.36 7.82
N TYR A 84 -14.46 13.93 6.71
CA TYR A 84 -15.16 13.73 5.45
C TYR A 84 -16.13 12.54 5.50
N LEU A 85 -15.72 11.43 6.11
CA LEU A 85 -16.57 10.26 6.32
C LEU A 85 -17.69 10.51 7.33
N LEU A 86 -17.45 11.35 8.34
CA LEU A 86 -18.43 11.66 9.38
C LEU A 86 -19.44 12.74 8.97
N GLY A 87 -19.09 13.66 8.06
CA GLY A 87 -19.94 14.74 7.59
C GLY A 87 -21.35 14.29 7.15
N PRO A 88 -21.48 13.27 6.28
CA PRO A 88 -22.78 12.75 5.85
C PRO A 88 -23.67 12.26 7.00
N PHE A 89 -23.09 11.67 8.05
CA PHE A 89 -23.85 11.21 9.22
C PHE A 89 -24.41 12.38 10.03
N PHE A 90 -23.63 13.46 10.19
CA PHE A 90 -24.11 14.68 10.85
C PHE A 90 -25.22 15.37 10.05
N ALA A 91 -25.11 15.40 8.72
CA ALA A 91 -26.15 15.95 7.85
C ALA A 91 -27.45 15.12 7.96
N LEU A 92 -27.33 13.79 7.95
CA LEU A 92 -28.47 12.88 8.16
C LEU A 92 -29.13 13.09 9.53
N ALA A 93 -28.33 13.21 10.59
CA ALA A 93 -28.83 13.48 11.94
C ALA A 93 -29.60 14.80 12.01
N ALA A 94 -29.11 15.86 11.36
CA ALA A 94 -29.81 17.16 11.28
C ALA A 94 -31.16 17.04 10.55
N ILE A 95 -31.23 16.25 9.47
CA ILE A 95 -32.49 15.98 8.75
C ILE A 95 -33.48 15.26 9.68
N VAL A 96 -33.04 14.20 10.36
CA VAL A 96 -33.89 13.41 11.28
C VAL A 96 -34.43 14.29 12.41
N LEU A 97 -33.57 15.09 13.05
CA LEU A 97 -33.97 16.00 14.12
C LEU A 97 -34.92 17.10 13.61
N GLY A 98 -34.70 17.62 12.40
CA GLY A 98 -35.60 18.57 11.75
C GLY A 98 -37.00 17.99 11.50
N VAL A 99 -37.09 16.75 11.03
CA VAL A 99 -38.36 16.02 10.84
C VAL A 99 -39.10 15.85 12.16
N LEU A 100 -38.39 15.46 13.23
CA LEU A 100 -38.98 15.29 14.55
C LEU A 100 -39.53 16.62 15.10
N ALA A 101 -38.78 17.70 14.98
CA ALA A 101 -39.22 19.03 15.41
C ALA A 101 -40.42 19.55 14.60
N PHE A 102 -40.45 19.29 13.28
CA PHE A 102 -41.57 19.66 12.44
C PHE A 102 -42.86 18.92 12.82
N ARG A 103 -42.76 17.62 13.13
CA ARG A 103 -43.91 16.83 13.64
C ARG A 103 -44.49 17.37 14.95
N GLN A 104 -43.68 18.07 15.74
CA GLN A 104 -44.11 18.73 16.98
C GLN A 104 -44.65 20.15 16.76
N GLY A 105 -44.84 20.58 15.50
CA GLY A 105 -45.39 21.89 15.14
C GLY A 105 -44.35 23.03 15.11
N SER A 106 -43.06 22.72 15.24
CA SER A 106 -42.00 23.73 15.17
C SER A 106 -41.68 24.11 13.73
N ARG A 107 -41.82 25.39 13.39
CA ARG A 107 -41.38 25.95 12.10
C ARG A 107 -39.87 25.86 11.89
N LEU A 108 -39.09 25.78 12.98
CA LEU A 108 -37.64 25.55 12.92
C LEU A 108 -37.29 24.15 12.39
N GLY A 109 -38.22 23.19 12.46
CA GLY A 109 -38.03 21.86 11.89
C GLY A 109 -37.84 21.87 10.37
N ILE A 110 -38.60 22.71 9.66
CA ILE A 110 -38.45 22.87 8.19
C ILE A 110 -37.06 23.44 7.86
N VAL A 111 -36.61 24.44 8.61
CA VAL A 111 -35.28 25.04 8.43
C VAL A 111 -34.18 23.98 8.63
N GLY A 112 -34.29 23.15 9.68
CA GLY A 112 -33.34 22.06 9.93
C GLY A 112 -33.30 21.02 8.81
N ILE A 113 -34.45 20.65 8.24
CA ILE A 113 -34.52 19.73 7.09
C ILE A 113 -33.83 20.32 5.86
N VAL A 114 -34.14 21.57 5.52
CA VAL A 114 -33.56 22.23 4.34
C VAL A 114 -32.05 22.38 4.48
N VAL A 115 -31.57 22.84 5.65
CA VAL A 115 -30.12 22.97 5.92
C VAL A 115 -29.43 21.61 5.87
N GLY A 116 -30.04 20.57 6.45
CA GLY A 116 -29.50 19.21 6.43
C GLY A 116 -29.41 18.64 5.01
N ILE A 117 -30.43 18.83 4.17
CA ILE A 117 -30.40 18.38 2.76
C ILE A 117 -29.32 19.12 1.97
N LEU A 118 -29.24 20.44 2.11
CA LEU A 118 -28.22 21.24 1.40
C LEU A 118 -26.80 20.84 1.82
N ALA A 119 -26.57 20.63 3.12
CA ALA A 119 -25.28 20.15 3.63
C ALA A 119 -24.96 18.75 3.09
N PHE A 120 -25.95 17.84 3.05
CA PHE A 120 -25.77 16.50 2.49
C PHE A 120 -25.42 16.54 0.99
N LEU A 121 -26.14 17.33 0.20
CA LEU A 121 -25.88 17.46 -1.24
C LEU A 121 -24.50 18.08 -1.53
N PHE A 122 -24.10 19.08 -0.74
CA PHE A 122 -22.77 19.68 -0.85
C PHE A 122 -21.66 18.67 -0.53
N LEU A 123 -21.79 17.93 0.57
CA LEU A 123 -20.85 16.87 0.94
C LEU A 123 -20.81 15.74 -0.08
N LEU A 124 -21.96 15.38 -0.67
CA LEU A 124 -22.03 14.37 -1.72
C LEU A 124 -21.34 14.83 -3.01
N GLN A 125 -21.54 16.09 -3.41
CA GLN A 125 -20.85 16.67 -4.57
C GLN A 125 -19.34 16.67 -4.36
N ASP A 126 -18.88 17.08 -3.17
CA ASP A 126 -17.47 17.00 -2.83
C ASP A 126 -17.00 15.54 -2.85
N MET A 127 -17.76 14.59 -2.26
CA MET A 127 -17.41 13.15 -2.25
C MET A 127 -17.20 12.61 -3.65
N LEU A 128 -18.01 13.03 -4.61
CA LEU A 128 -17.84 12.65 -6.00
C LEU A 128 -16.62 13.34 -6.62
N ALA A 129 -16.39 14.62 -6.34
CA ALA A 129 -15.27 15.38 -6.90
C ALA A 129 -13.89 14.92 -6.37
N ILE A 130 -13.80 14.47 -5.12
CA ILE A 130 -12.54 13.99 -4.50
C ILE A 130 -12.44 12.47 -4.56
N GLY A 131 -13.55 11.77 -4.36
CA GLY A 131 -13.59 10.32 -4.31
C GLY A 131 -13.29 9.66 -5.66
N ILE A 132 -13.78 10.23 -6.78
CA ILE A 132 -13.51 9.66 -8.11
C ILE A 132 -12.01 9.70 -8.45
N PRO A 133 -11.29 10.84 -8.32
CA PRO A 133 -9.84 10.86 -8.56
C PRO A 133 -9.03 9.98 -7.59
N LEU A 134 -9.48 9.82 -6.33
CA LEU A 134 -8.79 8.96 -5.37
C LEU A 134 -8.99 7.47 -5.69
N ILE A 135 -10.20 7.10 -6.11
CA ILE A 135 -10.52 5.77 -6.63
C ILE A 135 -9.69 5.53 -7.90
N GLU A 136 -9.67 6.48 -8.84
CA GLU A 136 -8.78 6.39 -10.00
C GLU A 136 -7.32 6.21 -9.56
N LEU A 137 -6.77 7.00 -8.65
CA LEU A 137 -5.39 6.83 -8.16
C LEU A 137 -5.15 5.44 -7.52
N LEU A 138 -6.14 4.90 -6.80
CA LEU A 138 -6.06 3.58 -6.17
C LEU A 138 -6.20 2.42 -7.17
N PHE A 139 -6.87 2.64 -8.29
CA PHE A 139 -7.15 1.62 -9.32
C PHE A 139 -6.45 1.88 -10.66
N THR A 140 -5.68 2.95 -10.79
CA THR A 140 -4.84 3.21 -11.96
C THR A 140 -3.74 2.16 -11.91
N GLN A 141 -3.84 1.17 -12.80
CA GLN A 141 -2.74 0.26 -13.04
C GLN A 141 -1.47 1.09 -13.25
N PRO A 142 -0.31 0.71 -12.68
CA PRO A 142 0.93 1.42 -12.93
C PRO A 142 1.06 1.58 -14.45
N ALA A 143 1.25 2.82 -14.90
CA ALA A 143 1.31 3.13 -16.31
C ALA A 143 2.32 2.19 -16.97
N GLN A 144 1.88 1.45 -17.99
CA GLN A 144 2.76 0.59 -18.75
C GLN A 144 3.91 1.45 -19.30
N PRO A 145 5.16 0.98 -19.26
CA PRO A 145 6.28 1.74 -19.79
C PRO A 145 6.03 2.12 -21.25
N SER A 146 6.44 3.32 -21.65
CA SER A 146 6.24 3.74 -23.04
C SER A 146 7.03 2.81 -23.99
N PRO A 147 6.44 2.39 -25.13
CA PRO A 147 7.14 1.54 -26.09
C PRO A 147 8.46 2.16 -26.59
N GLU A 148 8.53 3.49 -26.66
CA GLU A 148 9.74 4.22 -27.04
C GLU A 148 10.87 4.03 -26.02
N LEU A 149 10.57 4.07 -24.71
CA LEU A 149 11.58 3.83 -23.68
C LEU A 149 12.03 2.38 -23.65
N ILE A 150 11.11 1.42 -23.85
CA ILE A 150 11.46 0.00 -23.97
C ILE A 150 12.41 -0.21 -25.15
N ALA A 151 12.13 0.39 -26.30
CA ALA A 151 12.96 0.25 -27.50
C ALA A 151 14.37 0.84 -27.35
N LYS A 152 14.54 1.83 -26.45
CA LYS A 152 15.84 2.44 -26.13
C LYS A 152 16.57 1.74 -24.98
N ALA A 153 15.89 0.87 -24.24
CA ALA A 153 16.46 0.21 -23.09
C ALA A 153 17.58 -0.77 -23.51
N GLU A 154 18.68 -0.75 -22.77
CA GLU A 154 19.82 -1.65 -22.96
C GLU A 154 19.50 -3.03 -22.35
N LEU A 155 18.54 -3.72 -22.95
CA LEU A 155 18.07 -5.04 -22.49
C LEU A 155 19.12 -6.12 -22.77
N VAL A 156 19.14 -7.12 -21.90
CA VAL A 156 19.98 -8.31 -21.97
C VAL A 156 19.16 -9.50 -22.43
N MET A 157 17.93 -9.61 -21.93
CA MET A 157 17.03 -10.73 -22.18
C MET A 157 15.96 -10.35 -23.21
N THR A 158 15.68 -11.30 -24.11
CA THR A 158 14.57 -11.20 -25.07
C THR A 158 13.37 -12.02 -24.60
N PRO A 159 12.13 -11.70 -25.02
CA PRO A 159 10.96 -12.50 -24.66
C PRO A 159 11.16 -14.00 -24.93
N GLY A 160 10.79 -14.83 -23.96
CA GLY A 160 10.96 -16.29 -23.99
C GLY A 160 12.33 -16.78 -23.51
N MET A 161 13.31 -15.90 -23.32
CA MET A 161 14.63 -16.28 -22.79
C MET A 161 14.54 -16.66 -21.31
N GLU A 162 15.22 -17.74 -20.94
CA GLU A 162 15.43 -18.14 -19.55
C GLU A 162 16.93 -18.20 -19.24
N ILE A 163 17.33 -17.57 -18.14
CA ILE A 163 18.69 -17.63 -17.60
C ILE A 163 18.64 -18.41 -16.29
N VAL A 164 19.44 -19.48 -16.20
CA VAL A 164 19.61 -20.28 -15.00
C VAL A 164 21.01 -20.09 -14.46
N ALA A 165 21.13 -19.67 -13.20
CA ALA A 165 22.39 -19.53 -12.49
C ALA A 165 22.47 -20.49 -11.30
N ASP A 166 23.50 -21.33 -11.28
CA ASP A 166 23.80 -22.24 -10.17
C ASP A 166 24.86 -21.63 -9.23
N THR A 167 24.48 -21.36 -7.99
CA THR A 167 25.35 -20.78 -6.96
C THR A 167 25.57 -21.76 -5.80
N ALA A 168 26.44 -21.41 -4.85
CA ALA A 168 26.59 -22.18 -3.62
C ALA A 168 25.32 -22.17 -2.74
N HIS A 169 24.45 -21.19 -2.93
CA HIS A 169 23.22 -20.96 -2.16
C HIS A 169 21.96 -21.47 -2.88
N GLY A 170 22.12 -22.14 -4.02
CA GLY A 170 21.04 -22.75 -4.79
C GLY A 170 20.96 -22.21 -6.21
N LYS A 171 19.84 -22.53 -6.86
CA LYS A 171 19.56 -22.18 -8.25
C LYS A 171 18.65 -20.95 -8.31
N LEU A 172 19.05 -19.97 -9.12
CA LEU A 172 18.21 -18.83 -9.51
C LEU A 172 17.83 -19.00 -10.99
N VAL A 173 16.53 -18.91 -11.29
CA VAL A 173 15.99 -18.94 -12.64
C VAL A 173 15.32 -17.59 -12.92
N ILE A 174 15.70 -16.97 -14.03
CA ILE A 174 15.19 -15.66 -14.46
C ILE A 174 14.60 -15.83 -15.84
N GLY A 175 13.29 -15.64 -15.97
CA GLY A 175 12.56 -15.74 -17.22
C GLY A 175 12.13 -14.37 -17.75
N ALA A 176 12.30 -14.15 -19.05
CA ALA A 176 11.81 -12.97 -19.74
C ALA A 176 10.42 -13.22 -20.34
N GLY A 177 9.43 -12.49 -19.84
CA GLY A 177 8.09 -12.44 -20.41
C GLY A 177 8.00 -11.44 -21.56
N GLU A 178 6.78 -11.02 -21.87
CA GLU A 178 6.53 -9.99 -22.87
C GLU A 178 6.99 -8.62 -22.36
N GLY A 179 7.59 -7.82 -23.24
CA GLY A 179 8.07 -6.47 -22.91
C GLY A 179 9.05 -6.45 -21.73
N THR A 180 8.66 -5.80 -20.64
CA THR A 180 9.50 -5.61 -19.44
C THR A 180 9.18 -6.58 -18.30
N GLU A 181 8.37 -7.61 -18.57
CA GLU A 181 8.03 -8.62 -17.58
C GLU A 181 9.22 -9.55 -17.30
N ARG A 182 9.49 -9.79 -16.02
CA ARG A 182 10.49 -10.77 -15.56
C ARG A 182 9.90 -11.68 -14.49
N THR A 183 10.31 -12.94 -14.51
CA THR A 183 9.99 -13.91 -13.47
C THR A 183 11.27 -14.38 -12.81
N TYR A 184 11.32 -14.34 -11.47
CA TYR A 184 12.44 -14.80 -10.66
C TYR A 184 11.99 -16.00 -9.85
N SER A 185 12.72 -17.11 -9.95
CA SER A 185 12.44 -18.33 -9.23
C SER A 185 13.69 -18.83 -8.51
N TRP A 186 13.56 -19.19 -7.23
CA TRP A 186 14.65 -19.73 -6.43
C TRP A 186 14.13 -20.74 -5.40
N ASP A 187 15.04 -21.36 -4.65
CA ASP A 187 14.73 -22.37 -3.64
C ASP A 187 13.95 -23.55 -4.24
N ASP A 188 14.52 -24.14 -5.30
CA ASP A 188 13.92 -25.25 -6.07
C ASP A 188 12.49 -24.93 -6.57
N SER A 189 12.28 -23.69 -7.01
CA SER A 189 11.01 -23.16 -7.50
C SER A 189 9.89 -23.08 -6.46
N ARG A 190 10.20 -23.21 -5.17
CA ARG A 190 9.24 -22.91 -4.10
C ARG A 190 8.96 -21.43 -3.98
N CYS A 191 9.90 -20.59 -4.44
CA CYS A 191 9.78 -19.16 -4.43
C CYS A 191 9.78 -18.59 -5.82
N VAL A 192 8.66 -17.94 -6.17
CA VAL A 192 8.47 -17.30 -7.48
C VAL A 192 8.00 -15.87 -7.27
N ARG A 193 8.59 -14.94 -8.03
CA ARG A 193 8.24 -13.52 -8.08
C ARG A 193 8.10 -13.07 -9.52
N LYS A 194 7.10 -12.24 -9.79
CA LYS A 194 6.93 -11.57 -11.07
C LYS A 194 7.19 -10.08 -10.88
N ALA A 195 7.95 -9.50 -11.79
CA ALA A 195 8.32 -8.11 -11.81
C ALA A 195 7.89 -7.49 -13.14
N VAL A 196 7.48 -6.22 -13.11
CA VAL A 196 7.28 -5.41 -14.32
C VAL A 196 8.31 -4.31 -14.25
N HIS A 197 9.40 -4.47 -15.00
CA HIS A 197 10.52 -3.55 -14.92
C HIS A 197 10.17 -2.22 -15.59
N TRP A 198 10.76 -1.15 -15.06
CA TRP A 198 10.67 0.19 -15.58
C TRP A 198 11.95 0.53 -16.32
N PRO A 199 11.91 0.73 -17.65
CA PRO A 199 13.00 1.28 -18.42
C PRO A 199 13.44 2.62 -17.84
N ARG A 200 14.76 2.85 -17.78
CA ARG A 200 15.29 4.12 -17.34
C ARG A 200 15.12 5.18 -18.42
N SER A 201 14.75 6.40 -18.02
CA SER A 201 14.76 7.57 -18.92
C SER A 201 16.18 8.09 -19.17
N ASP A 202 17.06 7.89 -18.20
CA ASP A 202 18.42 8.44 -18.16
C ASP A 202 19.43 7.38 -17.72
N ARG A 203 20.69 7.54 -18.13
CA ARG A 203 21.76 6.61 -17.76
C ARG A 203 22.01 6.65 -16.25
N TRP A 204 22.01 5.49 -15.62
CA TRP A 204 22.34 5.29 -14.21
C TRP A 204 23.62 4.46 -14.10
N TYR A 205 24.67 5.03 -13.50
CA TYR A 205 26.02 4.46 -13.50
C TYR A 205 26.49 4.00 -14.89
N GLY A 206 26.13 4.77 -15.92
CA GLY A 206 26.49 4.47 -17.31
C GLY A 206 25.53 3.53 -18.05
N SER A 207 24.55 2.93 -17.39
CA SER A 207 23.60 1.99 -18.02
C SER A 207 22.21 2.61 -18.26
N LEU A 208 21.60 2.29 -19.40
CA LEU A 208 20.21 2.64 -19.77
C LEU A 208 19.30 1.39 -19.73
N GLY A 209 19.53 0.52 -18.75
CA GLY A 209 18.71 -0.69 -18.55
C GLY A 209 17.31 -0.42 -17.99
N MET A 210 16.75 -1.42 -17.32
CA MET A 210 15.46 -1.36 -16.65
C MET A 210 15.52 -1.98 -15.26
N TYR A 211 14.65 -1.54 -14.37
CA TYR A 211 14.68 -1.98 -12.97
C TYR A 211 13.27 -2.08 -12.38
N ASP A 212 13.09 -2.93 -11.39
CA ASP A 212 11.91 -2.94 -10.52
C ASP A 212 12.37 -2.61 -9.09
N PRO A 213 12.01 -1.45 -8.52
CA PRO A 213 12.44 -1.05 -7.18
C PRO A 213 11.69 -1.80 -6.06
N ALA A 214 10.62 -2.52 -6.36
CA ALA A 214 9.80 -3.18 -5.36
C ALA A 214 9.02 -4.35 -5.96
N ILE A 215 9.72 -5.45 -6.26
CA ILE A 215 9.09 -6.66 -6.81
C ILE A 215 8.03 -7.15 -5.83
N ARG A 216 6.78 -7.17 -6.28
CA ARG A 216 5.63 -7.46 -5.43
C ARG A 216 5.44 -8.98 -5.28
N GLY A 217 4.96 -9.38 -4.10
CA GLY A 217 4.54 -10.75 -3.80
C GLY A 217 4.53 -11.04 -2.30
N THR A 218 3.73 -12.01 -1.86
CA THR A 218 3.53 -12.31 -0.42
C THR A 218 4.18 -13.63 0.03
N SER A 219 4.65 -14.48 -0.89
CA SER A 219 5.29 -15.75 -0.54
C SER A 219 6.76 -15.57 -0.12
N CYS A 220 7.38 -16.55 0.54
CA CYS A 220 8.84 -16.61 0.73
C CYS A 220 9.51 -15.58 1.64
N GLN A 221 8.78 -14.91 2.52
CA GLN A 221 9.35 -14.02 3.55
C GLN A 221 10.22 -12.85 3.01
N VAL A 222 10.17 -12.58 1.71
CA VAL A 222 10.83 -11.43 1.09
C VAL A 222 9.99 -10.19 1.38
N TYR A 223 10.51 -9.25 2.17
CA TYR A 223 9.81 -7.99 2.46
C TYR A 223 10.06 -6.93 1.38
N HIS A 224 11.21 -7.02 0.71
CA HIS A 224 11.62 -6.09 -0.33
C HIS A 224 12.49 -6.82 -1.34
N ALA A 225 12.25 -6.59 -2.61
CA ALA A 225 13.12 -7.09 -3.65
C ALA A 225 13.33 -6.05 -4.73
N VAL A 226 14.57 -5.91 -5.16
CA VAL A 226 14.96 -5.08 -6.29
C VAL A 226 15.44 -6.00 -7.40
N ALA A 227 15.10 -5.67 -8.63
CA ALA A 227 15.72 -6.30 -9.77
C ALA A 227 16.23 -5.28 -10.78
N GLU A 228 17.31 -5.61 -11.45
CA GLU A 228 17.90 -4.81 -12.51
C GLU A 228 18.29 -5.69 -13.70
N GLU A 229 18.05 -5.16 -14.89
CA GLU A 229 18.58 -5.69 -16.14
C GLU A 229 19.24 -4.58 -16.92
N ALA A 230 20.51 -4.76 -17.30
CA ALA A 230 21.30 -3.68 -17.89
C ALA A 230 22.51 -4.17 -18.71
N GLN A 231 22.96 -3.38 -19.68
CA GLN A 231 24.30 -3.52 -20.25
C GLN A 231 25.28 -2.66 -19.44
N MET A 232 26.45 -3.23 -19.15
CA MET A 232 27.53 -2.57 -18.41
C MET A 232 28.72 -2.37 -19.34
N HIS A 233 29.02 -1.11 -19.66
CA HIS A 233 30.04 -0.74 -20.64
C HIS A 233 31.35 -0.36 -19.95
N PHE A 234 32.44 -1.01 -20.35
CA PHE A 234 33.79 -0.76 -19.85
C PHE A 234 34.75 -0.51 -21.02
N GLN A 235 35.85 0.20 -20.76
CA GLN A 235 36.89 0.46 -21.75
C GLN A 235 37.89 -0.69 -21.85
N SER A 236 38.00 -1.52 -20.80
CA SER A 236 39.00 -2.59 -20.76
C SER A 236 38.56 -3.77 -19.88
N VAL A 237 39.14 -4.95 -20.12
CA VAL A 237 38.91 -6.14 -19.30
C VAL A 237 39.32 -5.92 -17.83
N PRO A 238 40.48 -5.32 -17.50
CA PRO A 238 40.85 -5.06 -16.11
C PRO A 238 39.83 -4.18 -15.36
N GLU A 239 39.23 -3.20 -16.03
CA GLU A 239 38.20 -2.34 -15.44
C GLU A 239 36.93 -3.14 -15.10
N ALA A 240 36.46 -3.97 -16.04
CA ALA A 240 35.32 -4.86 -15.80
C ALA A 240 35.60 -5.88 -14.68
N GLN A 241 36.82 -6.40 -14.61
CA GLN A 241 37.25 -7.31 -13.54
C GLN A 241 37.29 -6.63 -12.17
N ALA A 242 37.78 -5.40 -12.09
CA ALA A 242 37.77 -4.62 -10.84
C ALA A 242 36.34 -4.38 -10.36
N TRP A 243 35.43 -4.06 -11.28
CA TRP A 243 34.00 -3.93 -10.97
C TRP A 243 33.38 -5.25 -10.49
N LEU A 244 33.66 -6.38 -11.15
CA LEU A 244 33.20 -7.72 -10.74
C LEU A 244 33.76 -8.12 -9.37
N ALA A 245 35.01 -7.76 -9.07
CA ALA A 245 35.63 -8.02 -7.78
C ALA A 245 34.93 -7.27 -6.64
N GLY A 246 34.53 -6.01 -6.86
CA GLY A 246 33.76 -5.22 -5.90
C GLY A 246 32.38 -5.82 -5.59
N ARG A 247 31.80 -6.59 -6.52
CA ARG A 247 30.54 -7.32 -6.29
C ARG A 247 30.72 -8.62 -5.51
N ARG A 248 31.96 -9.11 -5.38
CA ARG A 248 32.30 -10.33 -4.62
C ARG A 248 32.82 -10.00 -3.22
N GLU A 249 32.75 -8.75 -2.80
CA GLU A 249 33.26 -8.36 -1.47
C GLU A 249 32.54 -9.15 -0.38
N PRO A 250 33.29 -9.74 0.58
CA PRO A 250 32.68 -10.52 1.64
C PRO A 250 31.73 -9.65 2.45
N LEU A 251 30.50 -10.13 2.64
CA LEU A 251 29.62 -9.54 3.63
C LEU A 251 30.30 -9.63 5.01
N ALA A 252 30.17 -8.59 5.83
CA ALA A 252 30.68 -8.62 7.19
C ALA A 252 30.13 -9.86 7.94
N GLU A 253 30.96 -10.50 8.77
CA GLU A 253 30.66 -11.80 9.40
C GLU A 253 29.27 -11.85 10.07
N GLN A 254 28.84 -10.73 10.66
CA GLN A 254 27.52 -10.59 11.25
C GLN A 254 26.37 -10.91 10.29
N TYR A 255 26.47 -10.54 9.02
CA TYR A 255 25.42 -10.77 8.02
C TYR A 255 25.39 -12.23 7.59
N LEU A 256 26.56 -12.88 7.46
CA LEU A 256 26.65 -14.30 7.16
C LEU A 256 25.97 -15.15 8.24
N ARG A 257 26.15 -14.79 9.52
CA ARG A 257 25.47 -15.46 10.65
C ARG A 257 23.94 -15.35 10.61
N LEU A 258 23.42 -14.32 9.93
CA LEU A 258 21.98 -14.11 9.73
C LEU A 258 21.48 -14.76 8.42
N GLY A 259 22.32 -15.53 7.73
CA GLY A 259 21.97 -16.19 6.47
C GLY A 259 21.86 -15.23 5.28
N SER A 260 22.52 -14.07 5.36
CA SER A 260 22.75 -13.20 4.19
C SER A 260 23.84 -13.78 3.31
N PHE A 261 23.75 -13.53 2.00
CA PHE A 261 24.78 -13.90 1.03
C PHE A 261 24.76 -12.90 -0.14
N SER A 262 25.87 -12.84 -0.87
CA SER A 262 25.97 -12.14 -2.15
C SER A 262 26.76 -13.04 -3.10
N GLU A 263 26.13 -13.45 -4.18
CA GLU A 263 26.68 -14.43 -5.12
C GLU A 263 26.67 -13.86 -6.53
N VAL A 264 27.83 -13.88 -7.17
CA VAL A 264 27.98 -13.40 -8.55
C VAL A 264 28.58 -14.51 -9.40
N VAL A 265 27.84 -14.88 -10.44
CA VAL A 265 28.27 -15.83 -11.46
C VAL A 265 28.30 -15.08 -12.79
N TYR A 266 29.31 -15.33 -13.61
CA TYR A 266 29.37 -14.76 -14.96
C TYR A 266 30.02 -15.69 -15.97
N SER A 267 29.65 -15.54 -17.23
CA SER A 267 30.21 -16.28 -18.38
C SER A 267 31.44 -15.57 -18.96
N ASP A 268 32.14 -16.27 -19.85
CA ASP A 268 33.22 -15.69 -20.65
C ASP A 268 32.77 -14.54 -21.53
N THR A 269 31.53 -14.63 -22.01
CA THR A 269 30.90 -13.64 -22.88
C THR A 269 30.36 -12.43 -22.13
N GLY A 270 30.58 -12.34 -20.82
CA GLY A 270 30.18 -11.21 -19.99
C GLY A 270 28.72 -11.21 -19.55
N LEU A 271 27.98 -12.32 -19.69
CA LEU A 271 26.68 -12.44 -19.04
C LEU A 271 26.89 -12.64 -17.54
N VAL A 272 26.30 -11.78 -16.72
CA VAL A 272 26.45 -11.76 -15.26
C VAL A 272 25.08 -11.96 -14.62
N VAL A 273 25.03 -12.83 -13.61
CA VAL A 273 23.91 -12.96 -12.68
C VAL A 273 24.44 -12.68 -11.29
N ASP A 274 23.87 -11.66 -10.64
CA ASP A 274 24.14 -11.31 -9.25
C ASP A 274 22.87 -11.53 -8.43
N TRP A 275 23.03 -12.28 -7.35
CA TRP A 275 21.97 -12.69 -6.45
C TRP A 275 22.38 -12.41 -5.01
N THR A 276 21.74 -11.43 -4.40
CA THR A 276 22.04 -11.01 -3.04
C THR A 276 20.82 -11.18 -2.15
N LYS A 277 21.04 -11.78 -0.98
CA LYS A 277 20.08 -11.85 0.12
C LYS A 277 20.65 -11.08 1.30
N ALA A 278 19.95 -10.05 1.74
CA ALA A 278 20.32 -9.29 2.93
C ALA A 278 19.26 -9.47 4.02
N SER A 279 19.65 -10.17 5.08
CA SER A 279 18.90 -10.20 6.33
C SER A 279 19.01 -8.84 7.01
N ARG A 280 17.87 -8.32 7.47
CA ARG A 280 17.81 -7.00 8.09
C ARG A 280 18.29 -7.10 9.54
N THR A 281 19.29 -6.32 9.91
CA THR A 281 19.78 -6.27 11.29
C THR A 281 18.80 -5.48 12.16
N THR A 282 18.69 -5.89 13.42
CA THR A 282 17.72 -5.42 14.42
C THR A 282 17.90 -3.97 14.89
N GLU A 283 18.84 -3.20 14.34
CA GLU A 283 19.14 -1.84 14.82
C GLU A 283 18.21 -0.76 14.23
N ALA A 284 17.54 -1.04 13.10
CA ALA A 284 16.65 -0.07 12.45
C ALA A 284 15.20 -0.59 12.36
N ARG A 285 14.46 -0.35 13.47
CA ARG A 285 13.02 -0.57 13.65
C ARG A 285 12.56 -2.03 13.68
N GLU A 286 11.70 -2.30 14.67
CA GLU A 286 10.98 -3.56 14.88
C GLU A 286 10.58 -4.22 13.55
N LEU A 287 11.13 -5.40 13.32
CA LEU A 287 10.92 -6.20 12.13
C LEU A 287 10.33 -7.54 12.50
N ILE A 288 9.46 -8.00 11.61
CA ILE A 288 8.88 -9.33 11.62
C ILE A 288 10.05 -10.33 11.48
N PRO A 289 10.31 -11.18 12.49
CA PRO A 289 11.37 -12.17 12.42
C PRO A 289 11.25 -13.04 11.16
N GLY A 290 12.37 -13.28 10.49
CA GLY A 290 12.44 -14.12 9.28
C GLY A 290 12.31 -13.37 7.95
N GLN A 291 12.13 -12.05 7.95
CA GLN A 291 12.10 -11.28 6.70
C GLN A 291 13.48 -10.89 6.18
N PHE A 292 13.65 -10.89 4.86
CA PHE A 292 14.89 -10.50 4.17
C PHE A 292 14.63 -9.68 2.90
N SER A 293 15.63 -8.91 2.47
CA SER A 293 15.62 -8.26 1.15
C SER A 293 16.41 -9.07 0.14
N MET A 294 16.02 -8.96 -1.12
CA MET A 294 16.64 -9.67 -2.24
C MET A 294 16.99 -8.71 -3.36
N ASP A 295 18.17 -8.86 -3.95
CA ASP A 295 18.53 -8.18 -5.19
C ASP A 295 18.77 -9.24 -6.27
N PHE A 296 18.15 -9.04 -7.44
CA PHE A 296 18.28 -9.91 -8.60
C PHE A 296 18.77 -9.10 -9.80
N ASN A 297 20.02 -9.26 -10.18
CA ASN A 297 20.60 -8.48 -11.26
C ASN A 297 21.05 -9.36 -12.42
N VAL A 298 20.68 -8.97 -13.64
CA VAL A 298 21.17 -9.56 -14.89
C VAL A 298 21.91 -8.47 -15.65
N TRP A 299 23.19 -8.69 -15.91
CA TRP A 299 24.00 -7.74 -16.67
C TRP A 299 24.69 -8.38 -17.86
N GLN A 300 24.86 -7.61 -18.93
CA GLN A 300 25.75 -7.95 -20.03
C GLN A 300 26.92 -6.98 -20.02
N ILE A 301 28.11 -7.47 -19.67
CA ILE A 301 29.36 -6.74 -19.76
C ILE A 301 29.74 -6.58 -21.23
N LEU A 302 30.12 -5.35 -21.60
CA LEU A 302 30.65 -4.99 -22.90
C LEU A 302 32.00 -4.28 -22.72
N ILE A 303 33.04 -4.76 -23.40
CA ILE A 303 34.37 -4.15 -23.45
C ILE A 303 34.53 -3.42 -24.78
N ASN A 304 34.69 -2.10 -24.74
CA ASN A 304 34.70 -1.25 -25.94
C ASN A 304 33.49 -1.50 -26.86
N GLY A 305 32.32 -1.69 -26.25
CA GLY A 305 31.05 -1.93 -26.95
C GLY A 305 30.84 -3.37 -27.44
N ASN A 306 31.78 -4.28 -27.23
CA ASN A 306 31.68 -5.68 -27.70
C ASN A 306 31.63 -6.65 -26.52
N LYS A 307 30.99 -7.81 -26.70
CA LYS A 307 31.07 -8.89 -25.70
C LYS A 307 32.53 -9.35 -25.58
N PRO A 308 33.07 -9.54 -24.37
CA PRO A 308 34.39 -10.12 -24.21
C PRO A 308 34.39 -11.58 -24.70
N ASP A 309 35.55 -12.07 -25.17
CA ASP A 309 35.71 -13.50 -25.50
C ASP A 309 36.03 -14.34 -24.26
N LYS A 310 36.59 -13.70 -23.22
CA LYS A 310 37.00 -14.32 -21.96
C LYS A 310 36.96 -13.28 -20.85
N LEU A 311 36.47 -13.69 -19.68
CA LEU A 311 36.67 -12.99 -18.43
C LEU A 311 37.28 -13.95 -17.42
N GLU A 312 38.34 -13.52 -16.71
CA GLU A 312 38.94 -14.36 -15.68
C GLU A 312 37.94 -14.66 -14.56
N GLY A 313 37.94 -15.89 -14.05
CA GLY A 313 37.01 -16.32 -12.99
C GLY A 313 35.56 -16.52 -13.46
N SER A 314 35.32 -16.53 -14.77
CA SER A 314 34.05 -16.94 -15.35
C SER A 314 33.74 -18.40 -15.06
N ARG A 315 32.44 -18.72 -15.00
CA ARG A 315 31.90 -20.04 -14.72
C ARG A 315 30.79 -20.36 -15.71
N ASN A 316 31.17 -20.67 -16.95
CA ASN A 316 30.21 -21.01 -18.01
C ASN A 316 29.37 -22.25 -17.67
N ASP A 317 29.89 -23.17 -16.86
CA ASP A 317 29.18 -24.35 -16.37
C ASP A 317 28.08 -24.02 -15.34
N LYS A 318 28.05 -22.79 -14.84
CA LYS A 318 27.11 -22.31 -13.82
C LYS A 318 26.04 -21.36 -14.37
N ILE A 319 26.07 -21.05 -15.66
CA ILE A 319 25.05 -20.24 -16.32
C ILE A 319 24.56 -20.96 -17.57
N THR A 320 23.26 -21.21 -17.63
CA THR A 320 22.59 -21.73 -18.82
C THR A 320 21.61 -20.70 -19.35
N VAL A 321 21.54 -20.58 -20.67
CA VAL A 321 20.56 -19.73 -21.36
C VAL A 321 19.77 -20.61 -22.32
N SER A 322 18.44 -20.54 -22.27
CA SER A 322 17.54 -21.26 -23.17
C SER A 322 16.45 -20.37 -23.74
#